data_AF-A0A5J4VUY2-F1
#
_entry.id   AF-A0A5J4VUY2-F1
#
_cell.length_a   1.000
_cell.length_b   1.000
_cell.length_c   1.000
_cell.angle_alpha   90.00
_cell.angle_beta   90.00
_cell.angle_gamma   90.00
#
_symmetry.space_group_name_H-M   'P 1'
#
loop_
_entity.id
_entity.type
_entity.pdbx_description
1 polymer ?
#
loop_
_entity_poly.entity_id
_entity_poly.type
_entity_poly.pdbx_seq_one_letter_code
_entity_poly.pdbx_strand_id
1 'polypeptide(L)'
;MWGLINQLQVQKTYAGVICSAEQINPNGNNFNEGLRISRSSVSNYSGIYLGCNSNTSSGTLSDQWCIVNTPTGELRIGVREQLLYDNKGLMISADGNTLPFNGSVIAGTGASNGAANGSVNYSAGFQSDGPKVYWRAKPVTLGVVPP
;
A
#
# COMPACT_ATOMS: atom_id res chain seq x y z
N MET A 1 3.45 56.59 20.19
CA MET A 1 4.25 55.58 19.45
C MET A 1 3.73 54.22 19.87
N TRP A 2 2.95 53.54 19.03
CA TRP A 2 2.37 52.23 19.36
C TRP A 2 3.45 51.15 19.24
N GLY A 3 3.71 50.41 20.32
CA GLY A 3 4.69 49.32 20.34
C GLY A 3 4.10 48.05 19.73
N LEU A 4 4.83 47.44 18.79
CA LEU A 4 4.50 46.16 18.20
C LEU A 4 4.73 45.04 19.23
N ILE A 5 3.69 44.30 19.60
CA ILE A 5 3.82 43.10 20.45
C ILE A 5 4.15 41.91 19.55
N ASN A 6 5.34 41.32 19.70
CA ASN A 6 5.68 40.04 19.07
C ASN A 6 4.93 38.90 19.77
N GLN A 7 4.13 38.13 19.02
CA GLN A 7 3.44 36.94 19.52
C GLN A 7 4.46 35.81 19.75
N LEU A 8 4.54 35.29 20.97
CA LEU A 8 5.40 34.15 21.33
C LEU A 8 4.74 32.85 20.83
N GLN A 9 5.31 32.19 19.82
CA GLN A 9 4.81 30.90 19.32
C GLN A 9 5.30 29.77 20.22
N VAL A 10 4.42 29.17 21.04
CA VAL A 10 4.75 27.99 21.85
C VAL A 10 4.63 26.73 20.99
N GLN A 11 5.73 25.99 20.82
CA GLN A 11 5.75 24.71 20.11
C GLN A 11 5.14 23.59 20.98
N LYS A 12 4.35 22.69 20.38
CA LYS A 12 3.88 21.48 21.06
C LYS A 12 5.02 20.43 21.07
N THR A 13 5.08 19.61 22.11
CA THR A 13 6.10 18.55 22.26
C THR A 13 5.47 17.23 22.70
N TYR A 14 5.90 16.10 22.12
CA TYR A 14 5.57 14.75 22.60
C TYR A 14 6.86 14.05 23.00
N ALA A 15 6.89 13.50 24.22
CA ALA A 15 8.07 12.82 24.79
C ALA A 15 9.39 13.62 24.68
N GLY A 16 9.33 14.96 24.76
CA GLY A 16 10.51 15.83 24.70
C GLY A 16 11.02 16.15 23.30
N VAL A 17 10.34 15.71 22.24
CA VAL A 17 10.63 16.06 20.85
C VAL A 17 9.72 17.22 20.44
N ILE A 18 10.27 18.25 19.79
CA ILE A 18 9.48 19.32 19.16
C ILE A 18 8.55 18.66 18.14
N CYS A 19 7.24 18.66 18.38
CA CYS A 19 6.27 17.97 17.55
C CYS A 19 5.25 18.93 16.94
N SER A 20 4.72 18.54 15.78
CA SER A 20 3.61 19.18 15.10
C SER A 20 2.78 18.08 14.43
N ALA A 21 1.44 18.23 14.41
CA ALA A 21 0.41 17.23 14.10
C ALA A 21 0.73 15.76 14.45
N GLU A 22 0.27 15.35 15.63
CA GLU A 22 0.42 14.03 16.21
C GLU A 22 -0.92 13.58 16.82
N GLN A 23 -1.45 12.42 16.43
CA GLN A 23 -2.46 11.75 17.25
C GLN A 23 -2.72 10.29 16.86
N ILE A 24 -2.62 9.39 17.85
CA ILE A 24 -3.44 8.19 17.96
C ILE A 24 -3.75 8.00 19.44
N ASN A 25 -4.94 8.41 19.90
CA ASN A 25 -5.40 8.10 21.25
C ASN A 25 -6.76 7.41 21.18
N PRO A 26 -6.77 6.07 21.23
CA PRO A 26 -7.98 5.32 21.46
C PRO A 26 -8.35 5.37 22.95
N ASN A 27 -9.62 5.63 23.25
CA ASN A 27 -10.16 5.74 24.63
C ASN A 27 -11.43 4.88 24.84
N GLY A 28 -11.60 3.80 24.06
CA GLY A 28 -12.79 2.94 24.06
C GLY A 28 -12.48 1.43 24.02
N ASN A 29 -13.55 0.62 24.00
CA ASN A 29 -13.50 -0.84 24.06
C ASN A 29 -13.09 -1.52 22.73
N ASN A 30 -13.31 -0.86 21.58
CA ASN A 30 -12.96 -1.34 20.24
C ASN A 30 -11.99 -0.35 19.56
N PHE A 31 -11.09 -0.84 18.70
CA PHE A 31 -10.08 -0.05 17.96
C PHE A 31 -9.02 0.63 18.84
N ASN A 32 -8.70 0.03 19.99
CA ASN A 32 -7.69 0.52 20.92
C ASN A 32 -6.31 -0.13 20.79
N GLU A 33 -6.08 -0.79 19.67
CA GLU A 33 -4.82 -1.44 19.37
C GLU A 33 -3.75 -0.41 19.01
N GLY A 34 -2.50 -0.72 19.36
CA GLY A 34 -1.37 0.19 19.22
C GLY A 34 -0.74 0.20 17.82
N LEU A 35 0.11 1.20 17.63
CA LEU A 35 1.10 1.31 16.55
C LEU A 35 2.48 0.93 17.11
N ARG A 36 3.24 0.09 16.40
CA ARG A 36 4.65 -0.20 16.75
C ARG A 36 5.55 -0.01 15.54
N ILE A 37 6.67 0.69 15.74
CA ILE A 37 7.79 0.75 14.81
C ILE A 37 8.96 0.05 15.49
N SER A 38 9.41 -1.09 14.97
CA SER A 38 10.43 -1.90 15.65
C SER A 38 11.18 -2.82 14.70
N ARG A 39 12.31 -3.36 15.20
CA ARG A 39 13.04 -4.45 14.58
C ARG A 39 13.02 -5.67 15.50
N SER A 40 12.66 -6.82 14.94
CA SER A 40 12.65 -8.12 15.63
C SER A 40 14.07 -8.62 15.85
N SER A 41 14.41 -9.01 17.08
CA SER A 41 15.68 -9.67 17.41
C SER A 41 15.72 -11.15 17.01
N VAL A 42 14.56 -11.76 16.74
CA VAL A 42 14.46 -13.17 16.37
C VAL A 42 14.49 -13.32 14.85
N SER A 43 13.63 -12.58 14.14
CA SER A 43 13.48 -12.72 12.70
C SER A 43 14.28 -11.70 11.90
N ASN A 44 14.84 -10.66 12.51
CA ASN A 44 15.50 -9.55 11.82
C ASN A 44 14.58 -8.71 10.90
N TYR A 45 13.27 -8.87 11.01
CA TYR A 45 12.29 -8.03 10.31
C TYR A 45 12.25 -6.67 10.98
N SER A 46 12.24 -5.60 10.19
CA SER A 46 11.99 -4.24 10.68
C SER A 46 10.77 -3.67 10.01
N GLY A 47 9.89 -3.02 10.75
CA GLY A 47 8.67 -2.53 10.15
C GLY A 47 7.75 -1.73 11.06
N ILE A 48 6.61 -1.39 10.48
CA ILE A 48 5.48 -0.71 11.08
C ILE A 48 4.36 -1.74 11.24
N TYR A 49 3.83 -1.83 12.45
CA TYR A 49 2.82 -2.80 12.86
C TYR A 49 1.60 -2.05 13.40
N LEU A 50 0.43 -2.32 12.83
CA LEU A 50 -0.87 -1.74 13.17
C LEU A 50 -1.74 -2.82 13.76
N GLY A 51 -2.40 -2.55 14.89
CA GLY A 51 -3.14 -3.60 15.59
C GLY A 51 -2.25 -4.32 16.62
N CYS A 52 -1.37 -3.60 17.32
CA CYS A 52 -0.59 -4.18 18.42
C CYS A 52 -1.46 -4.35 19.66
N ASN A 53 -1.28 -5.46 20.39
CA ASN A 53 -1.89 -5.62 21.72
C ASN A 53 -1.48 -4.44 22.61
N SER A 54 -2.46 -3.66 23.07
CA SER A 54 -2.25 -2.47 23.89
C SER A 54 -1.66 -2.79 25.27
N ASN A 55 -1.76 -4.05 25.71
CA ASN A 55 -1.20 -4.52 26.99
C ASN A 55 0.25 -5.01 26.89
N THR A 56 0.83 -5.09 25.68
CA THR A 56 2.21 -5.59 25.50
C THR A 56 3.04 -4.71 24.58
N SER A 57 4.27 -4.43 25.01
CA SER A 57 5.28 -3.73 24.19
C SER A 57 6.03 -4.67 23.23
N SER A 58 5.81 -5.99 23.33
CA SER A 58 6.43 -7.03 22.51
C SER A 58 5.41 -8.01 21.94
N GLY A 59 5.86 -8.96 21.11
CA GLY A 59 5.02 -9.97 20.45
C GLY A 59 4.31 -9.49 19.18
N THR A 60 3.69 -10.40 18.43
CA THR A 60 2.89 -10.09 17.23
C THR A 60 1.58 -10.87 17.27
N LEU A 61 0.50 -10.31 16.74
CA LEU A 61 -0.78 -11.01 16.54
C LEU A 61 -0.88 -11.51 15.10
N SER A 62 -1.67 -12.55 14.84
CA SER A 62 -1.80 -13.16 13.50
C SER A 62 -2.48 -12.25 12.47
N ASP A 63 -3.44 -11.47 12.93
CA ASP A 63 -4.28 -10.53 12.19
C ASP A 63 -3.69 -9.10 12.12
N GLN A 64 -2.53 -8.90 12.72
CA GLN A 64 -1.84 -7.61 12.75
C GLN A 64 -1.45 -7.17 11.33
N TRP A 65 -1.83 -5.95 10.95
CA TRP A 65 -1.40 -5.35 9.69
C TRP A 65 0.03 -4.86 9.79
N CYS A 66 0.83 -5.18 8.78
CA CYS A 66 2.27 -5.00 8.82
C CYS A 66 2.80 -4.42 7.50
N ILE A 67 3.75 -3.49 7.61
CA ILE A 67 4.64 -3.05 6.53
C ILE A 67 6.06 -3.35 7.01
N VAL A 68 6.75 -4.30 6.37
CA VAL A 68 8.04 -4.81 6.85
C VAL A 68 9.09 -4.85 5.75
N ASN A 69 10.31 -4.55 6.14
CA ASN A 69 11.51 -4.99 5.44
C ASN A 69 11.95 -6.33 6.05
N THR A 70 12.19 -7.31 5.20
CA THR A 70 12.75 -8.61 5.59
C THR A 70 14.28 -8.49 5.79
N PRO A 71 14.93 -9.50 6.38
CA PRO A 71 16.39 -9.55 6.50
C PRO A 71 17.09 -9.69 5.15
N THR A 72 16.37 -10.18 4.14
CA THR A 72 16.85 -10.45 2.79
C THR A 72 16.60 -9.28 1.83
N GLY A 73 15.91 -8.22 2.28
CA GLY A 73 15.79 -6.94 1.56
C GLY A 73 14.43 -6.70 0.90
N GLU A 74 13.50 -7.65 0.93
CA GLU A 74 12.15 -7.44 0.41
C GLU A 74 11.35 -6.46 1.26
N LEU A 75 10.53 -5.64 0.61
CA LEU A 75 9.45 -4.90 1.26
C LEU A 75 8.17 -5.73 1.16
N ARG A 76 7.50 -6.00 2.28
CA ARG A 76 6.24 -6.77 2.31
C ARG A 76 5.14 -5.98 3.04
N ILE A 77 3.93 -6.03 2.51
CA ILE A 77 2.73 -5.43 3.08
C ILE A 77 1.63 -6.48 3.15
N GLY A 78 1.06 -6.70 4.33
CA GLY A 78 -0.01 -7.68 4.54
C GLY A 78 -0.32 -7.89 6.01
N VAL A 79 -1.12 -8.91 6.32
CA VAL A 79 -1.32 -9.35 7.71
C VAL A 79 -0.18 -10.26 8.17
N ARG A 80 0.09 -10.31 9.47
CA ARG A 80 1.30 -10.92 10.04
C ARG A 80 1.58 -12.35 9.57
N GLU A 81 0.55 -13.20 9.48
CA GLU A 81 0.69 -14.58 9.01
C GLU A 81 1.09 -14.68 7.54
N GLN A 82 0.60 -13.76 6.71
CA GLN A 82 0.96 -13.72 5.28
C GLN A 82 2.45 -13.46 5.08
N LEU A 83 3.06 -12.64 5.94
CA LEU A 83 4.48 -12.30 5.84
C LEU A 83 5.43 -13.50 5.99
N LEU A 84 4.93 -14.63 6.50
CA LEU A 84 5.70 -15.87 6.66
C LEU A 84 5.76 -16.72 5.38
N TYR A 85 5.06 -16.30 4.31
CA TYR A 85 4.96 -17.04 3.05
C TYR A 85 5.26 -16.13 1.86
N ASP A 86 6.07 -16.61 0.92
CA ASP A 86 6.50 -15.84 -0.26
C ASP A 86 5.43 -15.67 -1.34
N ASN A 87 4.21 -16.18 -1.12
CA ASN A 87 3.10 -16.11 -2.07
C ASN A 87 1.85 -15.48 -1.45
N LYS A 88 2.03 -14.59 -0.45
CA LYS A 88 0.94 -13.92 0.25
C LYS A 88 1.23 -12.43 0.43
N GLY A 89 0.18 -11.62 0.42
CA GLY A 89 0.29 -10.17 0.56
C GLY A 89 0.90 -9.51 -0.68
N LEU A 90 1.27 -8.24 -0.53
CA LEU A 90 2.02 -7.47 -1.52
C LEU A 90 3.49 -7.49 -1.16
N MET A 91 4.37 -7.79 -2.12
CA MET A 91 5.82 -7.77 -1.87
C MET A 91 6.55 -7.09 -3.02
N ILE A 92 7.69 -6.47 -2.70
CA ILE A 92 8.71 -6.01 -3.65
C ILE A 92 9.95 -6.85 -3.38
N SER A 93 10.49 -7.49 -4.43
CA SER A 93 11.71 -8.29 -4.32
C SER A 93 12.90 -7.45 -3.84
N ALA A 94 13.89 -8.11 -3.24
CA ALA A 94 15.06 -7.44 -2.67
C ALA A 94 15.90 -6.66 -3.71
N ASP A 95 15.89 -7.12 -4.95
CA ASP A 95 16.53 -6.45 -6.09
C ASP A 95 15.66 -5.33 -6.71
N GLY A 96 14.42 -5.16 -6.24
CA GLY A 96 13.45 -4.19 -6.75
C GLY A 96 12.86 -4.53 -8.12
N ASN A 97 13.18 -5.69 -8.71
CA ASN A 97 12.78 -6.02 -10.09
C ASN A 97 11.41 -6.68 -10.21
N THR A 98 10.84 -7.21 -9.12
CA THR A 98 9.61 -8.00 -9.13
C THR A 98 8.63 -7.52 -8.06
N LEU A 99 7.38 -7.29 -8.45
CA LEU A 99 6.26 -6.93 -7.58
C LEU A 99 5.19 -8.02 -7.65
N PRO A 100 5.22 -9.04 -6.76
CA PRO A 100 4.15 -10.01 -6.67
C PRO A 100 3.04 -9.59 -5.69
N PHE A 101 1.80 -9.99 -6.01
CA PHE A 101 0.65 -9.96 -5.11
C PHE A 101 0.03 -11.36 -5.03
N ASN A 102 -0.02 -11.94 -3.82
CA ASN A 102 -0.51 -13.30 -3.58
C ASN A 102 0.08 -14.36 -4.54
N GLY A 103 1.39 -14.27 -4.79
CA GLY A 103 2.13 -15.18 -5.67
C GLY A 103 2.01 -14.91 -7.18
N SER A 104 1.16 -13.95 -7.59
CA SER A 104 1.07 -13.51 -8.98
C SER A 104 1.96 -12.29 -9.21
N VAL A 105 2.89 -12.36 -10.16
CA VAL A 105 3.73 -11.21 -10.53
C VAL A 105 2.90 -10.19 -11.30
N ILE A 106 2.73 -8.99 -10.75
CA ILE A 106 1.96 -7.89 -11.36
C ILE A 106 2.84 -6.84 -12.04
N ALA A 107 4.14 -6.83 -11.73
CA ALA A 107 5.16 -6.09 -12.49
C ALA A 107 6.53 -6.76 -12.33
N GLY A 108 7.36 -6.70 -13.37
CA GLY A 108 8.74 -7.20 -13.33
C GLY A 108 8.99 -8.49 -14.13
N THR A 109 10.13 -9.13 -13.85
CA THR A 109 10.52 -10.40 -14.47
C THR A 109 9.47 -11.48 -14.18
N GLY A 110 8.93 -12.10 -15.23
CA GLY A 110 7.86 -13.10 -15.10
C GLY A 110 6.45 -12.53 -14.98
N ALA A 111 6.27 -11.20 -15.00
CA ALA A 111 4.96 -10.60 -15.25
C ALA A 111 4.51 -10.92 -16.68
N SER A 112 3.25 -11.31 -16.86
CA SER A 112 2.66 -11.32 -18.20
C SER A 112 2.53 -9.87 -18.66
N ASN A 113 3.37 -9.46 -19.61
CA ASN A 113 3.34 -8.11 -20.18
C ASN A 113 1.98 -7.86 -20.82
N GLY A 114 1.10 -7.11 -20.15
CA GLY A 114 -0.18 -6.71 -20.70
C GLY A 114 -1.18 -7.86 -20.83
N ALA A 115 -2.43 -7.49 -21.11
CA ALA A 115 -3.53 -8.44 -21.26
C ALA A 115 -3.19 -9.49 -22.33
N ALA A 116 -3.03 -10.75 -21.93
CA ALA A 116 -2.91 -11.89 -22.85
C ALA A 116 -4.12 -12.03 -23.78
N ASN A 117 -5.22 -11.30 -23.50
CA ASN A 117 -6.41 -11.18 -24.34
C ASN A 117 -6.89 -9.73 -24.50
N GLY A 118 -5.96 -8.81 -24.78
CA GLY A 118 -6.22 -7.59 -25.57
C GLY A 118 -7.41 -6.71 -25.19
N SER A 119 -7.56 -6.32 -23.91
CA SER A 119 -8.35 -5.14 -23.59
C SER A 119 -7.71 -4.37 -22.44
N VAL A 120 -6.93 -3.36 -22.81
CA VAL A 120 -6.62 -2.25 -21.92
C VAL A 120 -7.80 -1.28 -22.05
N ASN A 121 -8.63 -1.20 -21.01
CA ASN A 121 -9.70 -0.20 -20.95
C ASN A 121 -9.07 1.17 -20.73
N TYR A 122 -8.71 1.86 -21.81
CA TYR A 122 -8.49 3.29 -21.74
C TYR A 122 -9.82 3.93 -21.33
N SER A 123 -9.82 4.67 -20.22
CA SER A 123 -11.00 5.33 -19.62
C SER A 123 -11.69 6.38 -20.52
N ALA A 124 -11.32 6.46 -21.80
CA ALA A 124 -11.81 7.40 -22.80
C ALA A 124 -12.33 6.74 -24.10
N GLY A 125 -12.74 5.47 -24.09
CA GLY A 125 -13.51 4.86 -25.20
C GLY A 125 -12.69 4.22 -26.32
N PHE A 126 -11.42 3.95 -26.07
CA PHE A 126 -10.52 3.22 -26.96
C PHE A 126 -10.26 1.81 -26.44
N GLN A 127 -10.12 0.85 -27.35
CA GLN A 127 -9.72 -0.52 -27.07
C GLN A 127 -8.50 -0.89 -27.91
N SER A 128 -7.67 -1.83 -27.47
CA SER A 128 -6.49 -2.28 -28.22
C SER A 128 -6.37 -3.80 -28.22
N ASP A 129 -6.10 -4.42 -29.36
CA ASP A 129 -5.85 -5.87 -29.52
C ASP A 129 -4.36 -6.22 -29.63
N GLY A 130 -3.50 -5.40 -29.02
CA GLY A 130 -2.05 -5.46 -29.18
C GLY A 130 -1.56 -4.23 -29.96
N PRO A 131 -0.99 -4.37 -31.17
CA PRO A 131 -0.39 -3.24 -31.89
C PRO A 131 -1.42 -2.26 -32.48
N LYS A 132 -2.72 -2.58 -32.49
CA LYS A 132 -3.76 -1.70 -33.05
C LYS A 132 -4.65 -1.14 -31.94
N VAL A 133 -5.09 0.11 -32.15
CA VAL A 133 -6.04 0.83 -31.29
C VAL A 133 -7.32 1.12 -32.08
N TYR A 134 -8.47 0.83 -31.47
CA TYR A 134 -9.80 0.98 -32.04
C TYR A 134 -10.64 1.93 -31.20
N TRP A 135 -11.53 2.68 -31.86
CA TRP A 135 -12.59 3.44 -31.22
C TRP A 135 -13.82 2.54 -31.02
N ARG A 136 -14.56 2.67 -29.91
CA ARG A 136 -15.91 2.11 -29.81
C ARG A 136 -16.86 2.86 -30.74
N ALA A 137 -16.95 2.45 -32.00
CA ALA A 137 -17.99 2.92 -32.90
C ALA A 137 -19.35 2.32 -32.51
N LYS A 138 -20.39 3.14 -32.44
CA LYS A 138 -21.78 2.63 -32.33
C LYS A 138 -22.18 2.02 -33.69
N PRO A 139 -22.80 0.83 -33.73
CA PRO A 139 -23.33 0.28 -34.99
C PRO A 139 -24.36 1.23 -35.59
N VAL A 140 -24.23 1.53 -36.89
CA VAL A 140 -25.24 2.25 -37.66
C VAL A 140 -25.95 1.23 -38.54
N THR A 141 -27.27 1.09 -38.38
CA THR A 141 -28.10 0.29 -39.28
C THR A 141 -28.24 1.06 -40.59
N LEU A 142 -27.66 0.56 -41.67
CA LEU A 142 -27.89 1.10 -43.01
C LEU A 142 -29.19 0.50 -43.56
N GLY A 143 -30.12 1.38 -43.96
CA GLY A 143 -31.35 0.95 -44.63
C GLY A 143 -31.05 0.30 -45.98
N VAL A 144 -31.93 -0.60 -46.42
CA VAL A 144 -31.81 -1.26 -47.72
C VAL A 144 -32.05 -0.24 -48.82
N VAL A 145 -31.15 -0.14 -49.81
CA VAL A 145 -31.36 0.66 -51.03
C VAL A 145 -32.21 -0.18 -51.98
N PRO A 146 -33.42 0.28 -52.37
CA PRO A 146 -34.26 -0.43 -53.35
C PRO A 146 -33.60 -0.46 -54.74
N PRO A 147 -33.90 -1.48 -55.57
CA PRO A 147 -33.35 -1.63 -56.92
C PRO A 147 -33.81 -0.55 -57.91
#